data_AF-A0A8S3XU63-F1
#
_entry.id   AF-A0A8S3XU63-F1
#
_cell.length_a   1.000
_cell.length_b   1.000
_cell.length_c   1.000
_cell.angle_alpha   90.00
_cell.angle_beta   90.00
_cell.angle_gamma   90.00
#
_symmetry.space_group_name_H-M   'P 1'
#
loop_
_entity.id
_entity.type
_entity.pdbx_description
1 polymer ?
#
loop_
_entity_poly.entity_id
_entity_poly.type
_entity_poly.pdbx_seq_one_letter_code
_entity_poly.pdbx_strand_id
1 'polypeptide(L)'
;MNPLTGYSICIRDTVFPITGDNDEELETDILPVLLDHFPTATSVKNLYHFAQVSYRRQFARFDYGADINLDMYEYPIPRKYELENVKMRVGLFVGENDFVSTVEDVAILKQNLPNVVQHLVIPRSKMNHADFFLGRHMNEYLFSYIFDVLRTYESENVMNVSH
;
A
#
# COMPACT_ATOMS: atom_id res chain seq x y z
N MET A 1 -17.96 -23.38 12.96
CA MET A 1 -17.42 -22.36 13.90
C MET A 1 -18.48 -21.31 14.14
N ASN A 2 -18.58 -20.77 15.36
CA ASN A 2 -19.40 -19.57 15.60
C ASN A 2 -18.78 -18.38 14.82
N PRO A 3 -19.57 -17.56 14.11
CA PRO A 3 -19.08 -16.38 13.38
C PRO A 3 -18.15 -15.48 14.19
N LEU A 4 -18.42 -15.29 15.49
CA LEU A 4 -17.59 -14.49 16.39
C LEU A 4 -16.22 -15.13 16.65
N THR A 5 -16.18 -16.47 16.78
CA THR A 5 -14.92 -17.20 16.95
C THR A 5 -14.10 -17.19 15.65
N GLY A 6 -14.76 -17.33 14.50
CA GLY A 6 -14.11 -17.23 13.19
C GLY A 6 -13.50 -15.84 12.96
N TYR A 7 -14.25 -14.80 13.28
CA TYR A 7 -13.77 -13.42 13.17
C TYR A 7 -12.58 -13.14 14.08
N SER A 8 -12.61 -13.57 15.34
CA SER A 8 -11.48 -13.37 16.26
C SER A 8 -10.19 -13.97 15.69
N ILE A 9 -10.24 -15.23 15.26
CA ILE A 9 -9.06 -15.94 14.77
C ILE A 9 -8.58 -15.36 13.43
N CYS A 10 -9.49 -15.16 12.47
CA CYS A 10 -9.11 -14.78 11.12
C CYS A 10 -8.79 -13.29 10.95
N ILE A 11 -9.39 -12.42 11.76
CA ILE A 11 -9.19 -10.98 11.62
C ILE A 11 -8.28 -10.47 12.72
N ARG A 12 -8.70 -10.61 13.98
CA ARG A 12 -7.97 -10.01 15.11
C ARG A 12 -6.63 -10.66 15.36
N ASP A 13 -6.56 -11.98 15.23
CA ASP A 13 -5.33 -12.73 15.54
C ASP A 13 -4.40 -12.89 14.32
N THR A 14 -4.87 -12.62 13.09
CA THR A 14 -4.05 -12.80 11.87
C THR A 14 -3.93 -11.58 10.97
N VAL A 15 -5.03 -10.91 10.60
CA VAL A 15 -4.98 -9.77 9.65
C VAL A 15 -4.52 -8.49 10.34
N PHE A 16 -5.18 -8.10 11.44
CA PHE A 16 -4.86 -6.86 12.16
C PHE A 16 -3.43 -6.74 12.69
N PRO A 17 -2.76 -7.82 13.15
CA PRO A 17 -1.35 -7.74 13.52
C PRO A 17 -0.42 -7.36 12.37
N ILE A 18 -0.87 -7.52 11.12
CA ILE A 18 -0.12 -7.16 9.91
C ILE A 18 -0.57 -5.79 9.38
N THR A 19 -1.87 -5.50 9.41
CA THR A 19 -2.45 -4.33 8.73
C THR A 19 -2.62 -3.11 9.63
N GLY A 20 -2.67 -3.31 10.95
CA GLY A 20 -3.27 -2.41 11.93
C GLY A 20 -4.69 -2.84 12.29
N ASP A 21 -5.16 -2.50 13.49
CA ASP A 21 -6.47 -2.86 14.01
C ASP A 21 -7.55 -1.81 13.72
N ASN A 22 -8.69 -2.25 13.19
CA ASN A 22 -9.88 -1.41 13.07
C ASN A 22 -11.16 -2.26 12.97
N ASP A 23 -11.69 -2.70 14.11
CA ASP A 23 -12.94 -3.47 14.14
C ASP A 23 -14.17 -2.68 13.65
N GLU A 24 -14.12 -1.35 13.63
CA GLU A 24 -15.27 -0.52 13.26
C GLU A 24 -15.51 -0.52 11.74
N GLU A 25 -14.46 -0.76 10.95
CA GLU A 25 -14.52 -0.71 9.50
C GLU A 25 -14.69 -2.08 8.83
N LEU A 26 -14.43 -3.17 9.54
CA LEU A 26 -14.56 -4.52 8.98
C LEU A 26 -15.85 -5.21 9.41
N GLU A 27 -16.74 -5.46 8.45
CA GLU A 27 -17.98 -6.18 8.71
C GLU A 27 -17.75 -7.69 8.84
N THR A 28 -18.45 -8.34 9.77
CA THR A 28 -18.26 -9.79 10.02
C THR A 28 -18.82 -10.67 8.91
N ASP A 29 -19.75 -10.16 8.11
CA ASP A 29 -20.39 -10.83 6.99
C ASP A 29 -19.52 -10.85 5.73
N ILE A 30 -18.51 -9.98 5.61
CA ILE A 30 -17.51 -10.03 4.52
C ILE A 30 -16.54 -11.20 4.69
N LEU A 31 -16.41 -11.73 5.91
CA LEU A 31 -15.39 -12.73 6.26
C LEU A 31 -15.44 -14.00 5.40
N PRO A 32 -16.60 -14.63 5.12
CA PRO A 32 -16.65 -15.81 4.26
C PRO A 32 -16.18 -15.50 2.83
N VAL A 33 -16.53 -14.34 2.29
CA VAL A 33 -16.11 -13.91 0.94
C VAL A 33 -14.61 -13.63 0.91
N LEU A 34 -14.10 -12.94 1.93
CA LEU A 34 -12.68 -12.64 2.07
C LEU A 34 -11.85 -13.93 2.12
N LEU A 35 -12.25 -14.91 2.93
CA LEU A 35 -11.51 -16.18 3.07
C LEU A 35 -11.54 -17.04 1.81
N ASP A 36 -12.57 -16.90 0.97
CA ASP A 36 -12.69 -17.64 -0.30
C ASP A 36 -11.78 -17.04 -1.39
N HIS A 37 -11.39 -15.77 -1.27
CA HIS A 37 -10.62 -15.03 -2.30
C HIS A 37 -9.22 -14.60 -1.85
N PHE A 38 -8.99 -14.49 -0.54
CA PHE A 38 -7.77 -13.96 0.06
C PHE A 38 -7.22 -14.90 1.13
N PRO A 39 -5.90 -15.15 1.16
CA PRO A 39 -4.89 -14.61 0.26
C PRO A 39 -4.92 -15.27 -1.12
N THR A 40 -4.77 -14.46 -2.18
CA THR A 40 -4.40 -15.02 -3.49
C THR A 40 -2.92 -15.42 -3.43
N ALA A 41 -2.58 -16.59 -3.96
CA ALA A 41 -1.24 -17.15 -3.85
C ALA A 41 -0.15 -16.22 -4.44
N THR A 42 0.99 -16.13 -3.76
CA THR A 42 2.21 -15.46 -4.25
C THR A 42 3.41 -16.40 -4.18
N SER A 43 4.52 -16.05 -4.84
CA SER A 43 5.74 -16.87 -4.78
C SER A 43 6.52 -16.63 -3.48
N VAL A 44 7.18 -17.68 -2.98
CA VAL A 44 8.10 -17.60 -1.83
C VAL A 44 9.19 -16.55 -2.07
N LYS A 45 9.64 -16.40 -3.33
CA LYS A 45 10.59 -15.37 -3.72
C LYS A 45 10.08 -13.95 -3.47
N ASN A 46 8.79 -13.69 -3.72
CA ASN A 46 8.19 -12.39 -3.46
C ASN A 46 8.19 -12.07 -1.96
N LEU A 47 7.87 -13.06 -1.11
CA LEU A 47 7.95 -12.91 0.34
C LEU A 47 9.38 -12.60 0.81
N TYR A 48 10.38 -13.32 0.28
CA TYR A 48 11.78 -13.00 0.55
C TYR A 48 12.19 -11.62 0.05
N HIS A 49 11.63 -11.15 -1.07
CA HIS A 49 11.92 -9.82 -1.58
C HIS A 49 11.43 -8.73 -0.60
N PHE A 50 10.21 -8.85 -0.10
CA PHE A 50 9.69 -7.93 0.92
C PHE A 50 10.56 -7.92 2.18
N ALA A 51 11.00 -9.10 2.64
CA ALA A 51 11.93 -9.19 3.77
C ALA A 51 13.27 -8.50 3.48
N GLN A 52 13.82 -8.63 2.27
CA GLN A 52 15.04 -7.93 1.86
C GLN A 52 14.87 -6.42 1.83
N VAL A 53 13.75 -5.92 1.29
CA VAL A 53 13.44 -4.48 1.25
C VAL A 53 13.32 -3.92 2.66
N SER A 54 12.57 -4.60 3.53
CA SER A 54 12.40 -4.22 4.94
C SER A 54 13.74 -4.22 5.69
N TYR A 55 14.51 -5.30 5.60
CA TYR A 55 15.79 -5.43 6.29
C TYR A 55 16.82 -4.39 5.86
N ARG A 56 16.90 -4.09 4.55
CA ARG A 56 17.89 -3.15 4.00
C ARG A 56 17.44 -1.70 4.05
N ARG A 57 16.15 -1.46 4.28
CA ARG A 57 15.48 -0.16 4.13
C ARG A 57 15.79 0.48 2.77
N GLN A 58 15.75 -0.33 1.71
CA GLN A 58 16.07 0.07 0.34
C GLN A 58 15.11 -0.54 -0.65
N PHE A 59 14.47 0.31 -1.46
CA PHE A 59 13.65 -0.14 -2.58
C PHE A 59 14.54 -0.49 -3.77
N ALA A 60 14.88 -1.78 -3.90
CA ALA A 60 15.83 -2.31 -4.87
C ALA A 60 15.35 -3.63 -5.45
N ARG A 61 16.04 -4.09 -6.51
CA ARG A 61 15.82 -5.42 -7.11
C ARG A 61 16.04 -6.55 -6.08
N PHE A 62 15.46 -7.72 -6.36
CA PHE A 62 15.68 -8.91 -5.55
C PHE A 62 17.18 -9.25 -5.51
N ASP A 63 17.70 -9.54 -4.32
CA ASP A 63 19.10 -9.96 -4.13
C ASP A 63 19.21 -11.48 -4.14
N TYR A 64 19.96 -12.04 -5.10
CA TYR A 64 20.22 -13.47 -5.19
C TYR A 64 21.54 -13.89 -4.56
N GLY A 65 22.30 -12.95 -3.99
CA GLY A 65 23.71 -13.09 -3.64
C GLY A 65 24.64 -12.56 -4.73
N ALA A 66 25.87 -12.20 -4.34
CA ALA A 66 26.80 -11.47 -5.20
C ALA A 66 27.08 -12.16 -6.55
N ASP A 67 27.32 -13.47 -6.55
CA ASP A 67 27.65 -14.23 -7.76
C ASP A 67 26.47 -14.25 -8.75
N ILE A 68 25.27 -14.55 -8.25
CA ILE A 68 24.06 -14.64 -9.08
C ILE A 68 23.60 -13.24 -9.53
N ASN A 69 23.79 -12.20 -8.70
CA ASN A 69 23.53 -10.82 -9.10
C ASN A 69 24.50 -10.38 -10.20
N LEU A 70 25.78 -10.76 -10.13
CA LEU A 70 26.75 -10.41 -11.17
C LEU A 70 26.36 -11.04 -12.51
N ASP A 71 25.94 -12.30 -12.50
CA ASP A 71 25.47 -13.00 -13.70
C ASP A 71 24.19 -12.38 -14.28
N MET A 72 23.20 -12.07 -13.44
CA MET A 72 21.89 -11.59 -13.93
C MET A 72 21.78 -10.08 -14.13
N TYR A 73 22.54 -9.29 -13.36
CA TYR A 73 22.43 -7.84 -13.32
C TYR A 73 23.71 -7.12 -13.71
N GLU A 74 24.84 -7.83 -13.93
CA GLU A 74 26.17 -7.25 -14.17
C GLU A 74 26.74 -6.45 -12.98
N TYR A 75 26.09 -6.53 -11.82
CA TYR A 75 26.52 -5.87 -10.58
C TYR A 75 26.32 -6.82 -9.39
N PRO A 76 27.27 -6.90 -8.45
CA PRO A 76 27.18 -7.82 -7.31
C PRO A 76 26.12 -7.40 -6.27
N ILE A 77 25.69 -6.13 -6.29
CA ILE A 77 24.70 -5.57 -5.36
C ILE A 77 23.46 -5.17 -6.18
N PRO A 78 22.23 -5.50 -5.72
CA PRO A 78 21.02 -5.12 -6.45
C PRO A 78 20.88 -3.60 -6.50
N ARG A 79 20.65 -3.08 -7.71
CA ARG A 79 20.42 -1.64 -7.92
C ARG A 79 19.08 -1.20 -7.33
N LYS A 80 19.07 -0.01 -6.74
CA LYS A 80 17.85 0.69 -6.30
C LYS A 80 16.97 1.03 -7.50
N TYR A 81 15.67 1.06 -7.28
CA TYR A 81 14.75 1.63 -8.26
C TYR A 81 14.83 3.16 -8.21
N GLU A 82 15.01 3.78 -9.38
CA GLU A 82 15.17 5.22 -9.53
C GLU A 82 13.78 5.89 -9.53
N LEU A 83 13.27 6.21 -8.33
CA LEU A 83 11.96 6.85 -8.15
C LEU A 83 11.88 8.26 -8.79
N GLU A 84 13.01 8.91 -8.99
CA GLU A 84 13.15 10.15 -9.76
C GLU A 84 12.68 10.03 -11.22
N ASN A 85 12.66 8.82 -11.77
CA ASN A 85 12.18 8.57 -13.13
C ASN A 85 10.65 8.47 -13.23
N VAL A 86 9.91 8.55 -12.11
CA VAL A 86 8.44 8.52 -12.10
C VAL A 86 7.88 9.85 -12.62
N LYS A 87 7.43 9.83 -13.88
CA LYS A 87 6.92 11.03 -14.58
C LYS A 87 5.44 11.32 -14.35
N MET A 88 4.65 10.32 -13.95
CA MET A 88 3.23 10.48 -13.67
C MET A 88 3.01 11.31 -12.40
N ARG A 89 1.90 12.06 -12.37
CA ARG A 89 1.42 12.69 -11.14
C ARG A 89 0.98 11.62 -10.15
N VAL A 90 1.39 11.75 -8.88
CA VAL A 90 1.11 10.75 -7.84
C VAL A 90 0.32 11.39 -6.70
N GLY A 91 -0.82 10.79 -6.35
CA GLY A 91 -1.54 11.08 -5.10
C GLY A 91 -1.21 10.02 -4.06
N LEU A 92 -0.82 10.45 -2.86
CA LEU A 92 -0.51 9.60 -1.72
C LEU A 92 -1.58 9.82 -0.63
N PHE A 93 -2.33 8.76 -0.33
CA PHE A 93 -3.34 8.72 0.73
C PHE A 93 -2.93 7.67 1.75
N VAL A 94 -2.83 8.05 3.02
CA VAL A 94 -2.15 7.26 4.05
C VAL A 94 -3.06 7.09 5.26
N GLY A 95 -3.16 5.87 5.78
CA GLY A 95 -3.81 5.58 7.06
C GLY A 95 -2.85 5.78 8.23
N GLU A 96 -3.32 6.38 9.32
CA GLU A 96 -2.49 6.64 10.50
C GLU A 96 -2.11 5.34 11.26
N ASN A 97 -2.96 4.31 11.20
CA ASN A 97 -2.74 3.00 11.81
C ASN A 97 -2.27 1.93 10.80
N ASP A 98 -1.70 2.32 9.66
CA ASP A 98 -1.23 1.37 8.65
C ASP A 98 0.16 0.82 9.01
N PHE A 99 0.24 -0.47 9.32
CA PHE A 99 1.49 -1.13 9.70
C PHE A 99 2.31 -1.65 8.50
N VAL A 100 1.75 -1.64 7.29
CA VAL A 100 2.42 -2.09 6.06
C VAL A 100 3.00 -0.90 5.29
N SER A 101 2.21 0.17 5.15
CA SER A 101 2.56 1.42 4.48
C SER A 101 2.53 2.57 5.48
N THR A 102 3.47 2.54 6.42
CA THR A 102 3.54 3.48 7.54
C THR A 102 3.64 4.93 7.08
N VAL A 103 3.18 5.87 7.92
CA VAL A 103 3.29 7.31 7.66
C VAL A 103 4.75 7.70 7.40
N GLU A 104 5.69 7.10 8.12
CA GLU A 104 7.12 7.34 7.98
C GLU A 104 7.65 6.86 6.63
N ASP A 105 7.31 5.64 6.21
CA ASP A 105 7.78 5.08 4.94
C ASP A 105 7.16 5.80 3.74
N VAL A 106 5.89 6.24 3.84
CA VAL A 106 5.27 7.07 2.79
C VAL A 106 5.87 8.47 2.75
N ALA A 107 6.27 9.05 3.89
CA ALA A 107 7.00 10.31 3.91
C ALA A 107 8.36 10.20 3.20
N ILE A 108 9.07 9.07 3.37
CA ILE A 108 10.30 8.77 2.61
C ILE A 108 9.97 8.65 1.11
N LEU A 109 8.94 7.89 0.75
CA LEU A 109 8.51 7.76 -0.65
C LEU A 109 8.23 9.11 -1.29
N LYS A 110 7.47 9.98 -0.60
CA LYS A 110 7.16 11.34 -1.06
C LYS A 110 8.41 12.15 -1.37
N GLN A 111 9.44 12.08 -0.53
CA GLN A 111 10.70 12.81 -0.74
C GLN A 111 11.48 12.35 -1.98
N ASN A 112 11.29 11.09 -2.39
CA ASN A 112 11.99 10.49 -3.53
C ASN A 112 11.19 10.54 -4.84
N LEU A 113 9.92 10.93 -4.80
CA LEU A 113 9.07 11.09 -5.97
C LEU A 113 9.04 12.56 -6.42
N PRO A 114 9.30 12.85 -7.71
CA PRO A 114 9.38 14.24 -8.18
C PRO A 114 8.02 14.91 -8.38
N ASN A 115 6.94 14.13 -8.52
CA ASN A 115 5.63 14.61 -9.01
C ASN A 115 4.46 14.25 -8.08
N VAL A 116 4.65 14.37 -6.75
CA VAL A 116 3.57 14.15 -5.79
C VAL A 116 2.64 15.35 -5.77
N VAL A 117 1.41 15.15 -6.24
CA VAL A 117 0.38 16.21 -6.36
C VAL A 117 -0.55 16.29 -5.15
N GLN A 118 -0.65 15.19 -4.40
CA GLN A 118 -1.42 15.12 -3.16
C GLN A 118 -0.67 14.23 -2.18
N HIS A 119 -0.59 14.66 -0.92
CA HIS A 119 -0.13 13.83 0.18
C HIS A 119 -1.03 14.09 1.39
N LEU A 120 -1.88 13.12 1.72
CA LEU A 120 -2.86 13.22 2.80
C LEU A 120 -2.72 12.02 3.73
N VAL A 121 -2.42 12.30 5.00
CA VAL A 121 -2.74 11.36 6.08
C VAL A 121 -4.22 11.57 6.39
N ILE A 122 -5.01 10.52 6.18
CA ILE A 122 -6.46 10.59 6.30
C ILE A 122 -6.78 10.84 7.79
N PRO A 123 -7.63 11.82 8.13
CA PRO A 123 -7.86 12.24 9.52
C PRO A 123 -8.75 11.24 10.28
N ARG A 124 -8.28 10.00 10.38
CA ARG A 124 -8.92 8.85 11.00
C ARG A 124 -7.83 8.01 11.65
N SER A 125 -7.67 8.17 12.97
CA SER A 125 -6.54 7.60 13.71
C SER A 125 -6.46 6.07 13.67
N LYS A 126 -7.58 5.37 13.43
CA LYS A 126 -7.62 3.91 13.28
C LYS A 126 -7.49 3.43 11.83
N MET A 127 -7.43 4.33 10.85
CA MET A 127 -7.40 3.93 9.46
C MET A 127 -6.13 3.13 9.15
N ASN A 128 -6.31 1.87 8.76
CA ASN A 128 -5.25 0.89 8.62
C ASN A 128 -5.09 0.42 7.16
N HIS A 129 -4.22 -0.56 6.91
CA HIS A 129 -3.96 -1.07 5.56
C HIS A 129 -5.18 -1.75 4.91
N ALA A 130 -5.94 -2.53 5.68
CA ALA A 130 -7.08 -3.30 5.22
C ALA A 130 -8.29 -2.41 4.89
N ASP A 131 -8.44 -1.30 5.61
CA ASP A 131 -9.57 -0.39 5.45
C ASP A 131 -9.69 0.12 4.01
N PHE A 132 -8.57 0.40 3.34
CA PHE A 132 -8.57 0.88 1.94
C PHE A 132 -9.34 0.00 0.95
N PHE A 133 -9.47 -1.30 1.23
CA PHE A 133 -10.18 -2.23 0.35
C PHE A 133 -11.30 -3.03 1.02
N LEU A 134 -11.37 -3.09 2.35
CA LEU A 134 -12.44 -3.77 3.10
C LEU A 134 -13.29 -2.85 3.97
N GLY A 135 -12.89 -1.59 4.14
CA GLY A 135 -13.55 -0.66 5.04
C GLY A 135 -14.94 -0.28 4.53
N ARG A 136 -15.97 -0.53 5.34
CA ARG A 136 -17.38 -0.26 5.02
C ARG A 136 -17.69 1.22 4.76
N HIS A 137 -16.89 2.15 5.29
CA HIS A 137 -17.12 3.59 5.14
C HIS A 137 -16.05 4.30 4.28
N MET A 138 -15.30 3.58 3.42
CA MET A 138 -14.29 4.22 2.56
C MET A 138 -14.86 5.23 1.56
N ASN A 139 -16.12 5.05 1.17
CA ASN A 139 -16.86 6.02 0.37
C ASN A 139 -16.98 7.38 1.07
N GLU A 140 -17.04 7.40 2.40
CA GLU A 140 -17.12 8.62 3.20
C GLU A 140 -15.73 9.15 3.56
N TYR A 141 -14.77 8.26 3.81
CA TYR A 141 -13.47 8.65 4.40
C TYR A 141 -12.36 8.91 3.38
N LEU A 142 -12.45 8.33 2.19
CA LEU A 142 -11.37 8.34 1.21
C LEU A 142 -11.82 8.88 -0.15
N PHE A 143 -13.00 8.47 -0.63
CA PHE A 143 -13.36 8.68 -2.03
C PHE A 143 -13.52 10.14 -2.41
N SER A 144 -14.01 10.99 -1.51
CA SER A 144 -14.10 12.44 -1.72
C SER A 144 -12.73 13.04 -2.07
N TYR A 145 -11.69 12.70 -1.29
CA TYR A 145 -10.32 13.16 -1.54
C TYR A 145 -9.77 12.65 -2.88
N ILE A 146 -10.05 11.40 -3.24
CA ILE A 146 -9.65 10.84 -4.54
C ILE A 146 -10.33 11.61 -5.67
N PHE A 147 -11.64 11.80 -5.60
CA PHE A 147 -12.40 12.50 -6.63
C PHE A 147 -12.01 13.98 -6.76
N ASP A 148 -11.64 14.64 -5.66
CA ASP A 148 -11.14 16.01 -5.70
C ASP A 148 -9.83 16.12 -6.48
N VAL A 149 -8.88 15.20 -6.26
CA VAL A 149 -7.64 15.14 -7.04
C VAL A 149 -7.95 14.85 -8.51
N LEU A 150 -8.78 13.85 -8.80
CA LEU A 150 -9.11 13.48 -10.18
C LEU A 150 -9.77 14.64 -10.95
N ARG A 151 -10.77 15.30 -10.35
CA ARG A 151 -11.46 16.45 -10.97
C ARG A 151 -10.53 17.63 -11.22
N THR A 152 -9.64 17.92 -10.26
CA THR A 152 -8.65 18.99 -10.39
C THR A 152 -7.80 18.78 -11.65
N TYR A 153 -7.21 17.60 -11.81
CA TYR A 153 -6.32 17.31 -12.94
C TYR A 153 -7.03 16.95 -14.25
N GLU A 154 -8.29 16.55 -14.21
CA GLU A 154 -9.14 16.47 -15.40
C GLU A 154 -9.39 17.86 -16.00
N SER A 155 -9.75 18.83 -15.15
CA SER A 155 -10.03 20.20 -15.58
C SER A 155 -8.80 20.91 -16.15
N GLU A 156 -7.62 20.69 -15.58
CA GLU A 156 -6.34 21.21 -16.10
C GLU A 156 -6.04 20.68 -17.51
N ASN A 157 -6.34 19.40 -17.77
CA ASN A 157 -6.12 18.81 -19.09
C ASN A 157 -7.07 19.39 -20.14
N VAL A 158 -8.32 19.69 -19.78
CA VAL A 158 -9.28 20.33 -20.70
C VAL A 158 -8.86 21.76 -21.05
N MET A 159 -8.37 22.53 -20.08
CA MET A 159 -7.85 23.89 -20.29
C MET A 159 -6.56 23.92 -21.13
N ASN A 160 -5.69 22.91 -21.01
CA ASN A 160 -4.46 22.84 -21.79
C ASN A 160 -4.64 22.35 -23.24
N VAL A 161 -5.75 21.69 -23.56
CA VAL A 161 -6.05 21.19 -24.93
C VAL A 161 -6.85 22.22 -25.75
N SER A 162 -7.46 23.20 -25.10
CA SER A 162 -8.28 24.24 -25.74
C SER A 162 -7.48 25.49 -26.17
N HIS A 163 -6.15 25.43 -26.10
CA HIS A 163 -5.21 26.46 -26.54
C HIS A 163 -4.23 25.96 -27.60
#